data_AF-A0A5E7V9Z2-F1
#
_entry.id   AF-A0A5E7V9Z2-F1
#
_cell.length_a   1.000
_cell.length_b   1.000
_cell.length_c   1.000
_cell.angle_alpha   90.00
_cell.angle_beta   90.00
_cell.angle_gamma   90.00
#
_symmetry.space_group_name_H-M   'P 1'
#
loop_
_entity.id
_entity.type
_entity.pdbx_description
1 polymer ?
#
loop_
_entity_poly.entity_id
_entity_poly.type
_entity_poly.pdbx_seq_one_letter_code
_entity_poly.pdbx_strand_id
1 'polypeptide(L)'
;MAAIHIGISGWRYTPWRGDFYPKGLTQKRELQFASRAVNSIETNGSFYALQRPERYAQWYAETPTGFVFSVKAPRFITHIRRLRDIHTPLANFFASGVLELWHQGKQPSDPQLIAPQQKPKVRKSREVFCYFDNDIKVRAPFDARSLLQRLHLDTNLATAPGEPAAEGVLP
;
A
#
# COMPACT_ATOMS: atom_id res chain seq x y z
N MET A 1 16.74 10.86 -4.95
CA MET A 1 16.67 11.10 -3.50
C MET A 1 15.94 9.94 -2.85
N ALA A 2 16.09 9.74 -1.54
CA ALA A 2 15.26 8.81 -0.79
C ALA A 2 13.82 9.32 -0.80
N ALA A 3 12.84 8.44 -1.01
CA ALA A 3 11.43 8.77 -0.89
C ALA A 3 10.91 8.40 0.51
N ILE A 4 10.04 9.25 1.06
CA ILE A 4 9.28 8.97 2.28
C ILE A 4 7.84 8.69 1.87
N HIS A 5 7.39 7.48 2.15
CA HIS A 5 6.07 6.95 1.85
C HIS A 5 5.28 6.89 3.15
N ILE A 6 4.26 7.73 3.29
CA ILE A 6 3.38 7.82 4.46
C ILE A 6 1.97 7.47 4.03
N GLY A 7 1.41 6.48 4.72
CA GLY A 7 0.18 5.85 4.31
C GLY A 7 -0.68 5.34 5.44
N ILE A 8 -1.77 4.71 5.01
CA ILE A 8 -2.74 4.03 5.86
C ILE A 8 -2.64 2.51 5.66
N SER A 9 -3.01 1.76 6.68
CA SER A 9 -3.13 0.30 6.59
C SER A 9 -4.54 -0.11 6.17
N GLY A 10 -4.74 -0.38 4.89
CA GLY A 10 -6.06 -0.65 4.31
C GLY A 10 -6.90 0.62 4.06
N TRP A 11 -8.00 0.47 3.32
CA TRP A 11 -8.81 1.59 2.84
C TRP A 11 -10.32 1.34 2.84
N ARG A 12 -10.82 0.29 3.50
CA ARG A 12 -12.25 -0.03 3.53
C ARG A 12 -12.75 -0.09 4.96
N TYR A 13 -12.95 1.08 5.55
CA TYR A 13 -13.42 1.22 6.93
C TYR A 13 -14.68 2.07 6.98
N THR A 14 -15.78 1.49 7.49
CA THR A 14 -17.07 2.19 7.63
C THR A 14 -16.96 3.53 8.38
N PRO A 15 -16.20 3.64 9.49
CA PRO A 15 -16.09 4.90 10.23
C PRO A 15 -15.46 6.07 9.45
N TRP A 16 -14.77 5.80 8.34
CA TRP A 16 -14.15 6.84 7.52
C TRP A 16 -15.14 7.53 6.60
N ARG A 17 -16.33 6.96 6.40
CA ARG A 17 -17.33 7.50 5.48
C ARG A 17 -18.05 8.71 6.05
N GLY A 18 -18.06 9.79 5.30
CA GLY A 18 -18.61 11.07 5.73
C GLY A 18 -17.65 11.93 6.56
N ASP A 19 -16.44 11.42 6.85
CA ASP A 19 -15.37 12.15 7.54
C ASP A 19 -14.10 12.16 6.69
N PHE A 20 -13.37 11.04 6.57
CA PHE A 20 -12.22 10.96 5.65
C PHE A 20 -12.68 10.85 4.18
N TYR A 21 -13.67 10.00 3.89
CA TYR A 21 -14.31 9.94 2.59
C TYR A 21 -15.46 10.95 2.52
N PRO A 22 -15.55 11.77 1.45
CA PRO A 22 -16.64 12.72 1.32
C PRO A 22 -18.00 12.02 1.26
N LYS A 23 -19.04 12.73 1.72
CA LYS A 23 -20.42 12.23 1.65
C LYS A 23 -20.79 11.89 0.20
N GLY A 24 -21.43 10.74 0.01
CA GLY A 24 -21.84 10.26 -1.31
C GLY A 24 -20.76 9.53 -2.12
N LEU A 25 -19.51 9.44 -1.64
CA LEU A 25 -18.49 8.61 -2.30
C LEU A 25 -18.90 7.13 -2.25
N THR A 26 -19.05 6.52 -3.41
CA THR A 26 -19.35 5.08 -3.50
C THR A 26 -18.16 4.24 -3.02
N GLN A 27 -18.42 3.13 -2.33
CA GLN A 27 -17.36 2.25 -1.80
C GLN A 27 -16.34 1.81 -2.87
N LYS A 28 -16.79 1.56 -4.11
CA LYS A 28 -15.91 1.17 -5.22
C LYS A 28 -14.84 2.21 -5.57
N ARG A 29 -15.05 3.48 -5.20
CA ARG A 29 -14.10 4.59 -5.43
C ARG A 29 -13.20 4.88 -4.22
N GLU A 30 -13.34 4.14 -3.11
CA GLU A 30 -12.57 4.39 -1.87
C GLU A 30 -11.05 4.26 -2.09
N LEU A 31 -10.59 3.31 -2.93
CA LEU A 31 -9.16 3.17 -3.26
C LEU A 31 -8.67 4.35 -4.12
N GLN A 32 -9.44 4.71 -5.15
CA GLN A 32 -9.11 5.83 -6.04
C GLN A 32 -8.97 7.13 -5.24
N PHE A 33 -9.88 7.37 -4.30
CA PHE A 33 -9.82 8.51 -3.40
C PHE A 33 -8.64 8.44 -2.44
N ALA A 34 -8.46 7.32 -1.73
CA ALA A 34 -7.43 7.18 -0.71
C ALA A 34 -6.01 7.29 -1.30
N SER A 35 -5.75 6.65 -2.44
CA SER A 35 -4.45 6.70 -3.13
C SER A 35 -4.05 8.07 -3.67
N ARG A 36 -4.99 9.02 -3.69
CA ARG A 36 -4.75 10.43 -4.02
C ARG A 36 -4.65 11.31 -2.78
N ALA A 37 -5.00 10.80 -1.60
CA ALA A 37 -4.98 11.51 -0.32
C ALA A 37 -3.70 11.23 0.49
N VAL A 38 -3.02 10.11 0.20
CA VAL A 38 -1.73 9.67 0.75
C VAL A 38 -0.82 9.20 -0.38
N ASN A 39 0.48 9.03 -0.15
CA ASN A 39 1.44 8.65 -1.19
C ASN A 39 1.83 7.15 -1.18
N SER A 40 1.33 6.37 -0.21
CA SER A 40 1.41 4.91 -0.17
C SER A 40 0.28 4.31 0.65
N ILE A 41 -0.04 3.04 0.43
CA ILE A 41 -1.00 2.27 1.23
C ILE A 41 -0.40 0.90 1.56
N GLU A 42 -0.56 0.45 2.81
CA GLU A 42 -0.33 -0.97 3.15
C GLU A 42 -1.60 -1.76 2.84
N THR A 43 -1.49 -2.78 1.99
CA THR A 43 -2.55 -3.76 1.77
C THR A 43 -2.58 -4.74 2.95
N ASN A 44 -3.68 -4.74 3.69
CA ASN A 44 -3.87 -5.63 4.86
C ASN A 44 -4.88 -6.75 4.62
N GLY A 45 -5.65 -6.72 3.52
CA GLY A 45 -6.57 -7.78 3.14
C GLY A 45 -5.88 -9.14 2.95
N SER A 46 -4.65 -9.12 2.44
CA SER A 46 -3.75 -10.29 2.30
C SER A 46 -3.44 -10.98 3.64
N PHE A 47 -3.46 -10.24 4.75
CA PHE A 47 -3.30 -10.81 6.08
C PHE A 47 -4.41 -11.80 6.41
N TYR A 48 -5.66 -11.44 6.07
CA TYR A 48 -6.84 -12.23 6.45
C TYR A 48 -7.19 -13.31 5.42
N ALA A 49 -6.95 -13.05 4.13
CA ALA A 49 -7.23 -14.00 3.06
C ALA A 49 -6.36 -13.75 1.82
N LEU A 50 -6.08 -14.81 1.07
CA LEU A 50 -5.51 -14.68 -0.27
C LEU A 50 -6.46 -13.86 -1.16
N GLN A 51 -5.88 -12.94 -1.92
CA GLN A 51 -6.62 -12.18 -2.92
C GLN A 51 -6.43 -12.84 -4.28
N ARG A 52 -7.38 -12.65 -5.18
CA ARG A 52 -7.26 -13.13 -6.55
C ARG A 52 -6.35 -12.18 -7.37
N PRO A 53 -5.63 -12.68 -8.38
CA PRO A 53 -4.76 -11.84 -9.22
C PRO A 53 -5.48 -10.63 -9.82
N GLU A 54 -6.74 -10.79 -10.23
CA GLU A 54 -7.51 -9.71 -10.84
C GLU A 54 -7.74 -8.54 -9.88
N ARG A 55 -7.78 -8.80 -8.55
CA ARG A 55 -7.89 -7.72 -7.56
C ARG A 55 -6.62 -6.90 -7.48
N TYR A 56 -5.45 -7.54 -7.50
CA TYR A 56 -4.18 -6.81 -7.48
C TYR A 56 -4.00 -5.98 -8.75
N ALA A 57 -4.31 -6.55 -9.92
CA ALA A 57 -4.31 -5.83 -11.18
C ALA A 57 -5.29 -4.63 -11.18
N GLN A 58 -6.48 -4.82 -10.63
CA GLN A 58 -7.45 -3.74 -10.45
C GLN A 58 -6.92 -2.64 -9.53
N TRP A 59 -6.32 -3.00 -8.38
CA TRP A 59 -5.75 -2.02 -7.46
C TRP A 59 -4.60 -1.24 -8.09
N TYR A 60 -3.74 -1.91 -8.85
CA TYR A 60 -2.69 -1.25 -9.62
C TYR A 60 -3.28 -0.21 -10.57
N ALA A 61 -4.29 -0.57 -11.36
CA ALA A 61 -4.93 0.29 -12.34
C ALA A 61 -5.72 1.47 -11.74
N GLU A 62 -6.25 1.34 -10.53
CA GLU A 62 -7.05 2.38 -9.86
C GLU A 62 -6.20 3.47 -9.16
N THR A 63 -4.90 3.23 -9.00
CA THR A 63 -3.97 4.13 -8.31
C THR A 63 -3.15 5.00 -9.25
N PRO A 64 -2.67 6.18 -8.81
CA PRO A 64 -1.82 7.04 -9.64
C PRO A 64 -0.54 6.36 -10.11
N THR A 65 -0.01 6.79 -11.26
CA THR A 65 1.33 6.40 -11.70
C THR A 65 2.36 6.71 -10.62
N GLY A 66 3.26 5.76 -10.31
CA GLY A 66 4.25 5.94 -9.25
C GLY A 66 3.77 5.56 -7.86
N PHE A 67 2.48 5.24 -7.68
CA PHE A 67 1.94 4.85 -6.39
C PHE A 67 2.52 3.50 -5.94
N VAL A 68 2.91 3.42 -4.67
CA VAL A 68 3.54 2.22 -4.11
C VAL A 68 2.69 1.62 -3.00
N PHE A 69 2.54 0.30 -3.05
CA PHE A 69 1.93 -0.48 -1.99
C PHE A 69 2.98 -1.17 -1.12
N SER A 70 2.73 -1.21 0.19
CA SER A 70 3.29 -2.25 1.05
C SER A 70 2.29 -3.40 1.14
N VAL A 71 2.77 -4.63 1.35
CA VAL A 71 1.91 -5.81 1.43
C VAL A 71 2.13 -6.51 2.76
N LYS A 72 1.06 -6.61 3.55
CA LYS A 72 1.08 -7.34 4.83
C LYS A 72 1.10 -8.84 4.55
N ALA A 73 2.08 -9.55 5.11
CA ALA A 73 2.22 -10.98 4.92
C ALA A 73 1.00 -11.74 5.47
N PRO A 74 0.57 -12.86 4.86
CA PRO A 74 -0.59 -13.63 5.31
C PRO A 74 -0.50 -14.09 6.78
N ARG A 75 -1.61 -14.00 7.53
CA ARG A 75 -1.72 -14.48 8.91
C ARG A 75 -1.43 -15.98 9.01
N PHE A 76 -1.83 -16.76 8.00
CA PHE A 76 -1.54 -18.19 7.97
C PHE A 76 -0.03 -18.47 8.00
N ILE A 77 0.76 -17.70 7.26
CA ILE A 77 2.22 -17.85 7.20
C ILE A 77 2.88 -17.36 8.49
N THR A 78 2.49 -16.17 8.96
CA THR A 78 3.20 -15.48 10.05
C THR A 78 2.74 -15.89 11.45
N HIS A 79 1.44 -16.09 11.67
CA HIS A 79 0.88 -16.32 13.01
C HIS A 79 0.52 -17.79 13.25
N ILE A 80 -0.05 -18.47 12.25
CA ILE A 80 -0.49 -19.86 12.39
C ILE A 80 0.71 -20.79 12.22
N ARG A 81 1.39 -20.72 11.07
CA ARG A 81 2.56 -21.55 10.77
C ARG A 81 3.85 -21.02 11.40
N ARG A 82 3.88 -19.75 11.82
CA ARG A 82 5.04 -19.10 12.44
C ARG A 82 6.32 -19.35 11.64
N LEU A 83 6.22 -19.24 10.31
CA LEU A 83 7.29 -19.49 9.35
C LEU A 83 7.83 -20.93 9.28
N ARG A 84 7.13 -21.92 9.85
CA ARG A 84 7.51 -23.35 9.76
C ARG A 84 6.84 -24.04 8.57
N ASP A 85 7.65 -24.68 7.73
CA ASP A 85 7.24 -25.48 6.56
C ASP A 85 6.34 -24.69 5.59
N ILE A 86 6.69 -23.42 5.34
CA ILE A 86 5.85 -22.47 4.61
C ILE A 86 6.12 -22.39 3.11
N HIS A 87 6.94 -23.26 2.53
CA HIS A 87 7.28 -23.19 1.09
C HIS A 87 6.04 -23.15 0.19
N THR A 88 5.11 -24.11 0.33
CA THR A 88 3.87 -24.12 -0.47
C THR A 88 2.93 -22.95 -0.15
N PRO A 89 2.63 -22.62 1.13
CA PRO A 89 1.84 -21.43 1.44
C PRO A 89 2.42 -20.11 0.90
N LEU A 90 3.75 -19.98 0.93
CA LEU A 90 4.45 -18.80 0.42
C LEU A 90 4.36 -18.73 -1.11
N ALA A 91 4.58 -19.86 -1.80
CA ALA A 91 4.41 -19.94 -3.25
C ALA A 91 2.99 -19.59 -3.68
N ASN A 92 1.98 -20.11 -2.98
CA ASN A 92 0.57 -19.79 -3.23
C ASN A 92 0.26 -18.30 -3.03
N PHE A 93 0.88 -17.67 -2.03
CA PHE A 93 0.72 -16.23 -1.80
C PHE A 93 1.32 -15.40 -2.94
N PHE A 94 2.53 -15.72 -3.39
CA PHE A 94 3.12 -15.03 -4.55
C PHE A 94 2.32 -15.27 -5.84
N ALA A 95 1.87 -16.51 -6.06
CA ALA A 95 1.03 -16.89 -7.19
C ALA A 95 -0.37 -16.26 -7.14
N SER A 96 -0.81 -15.74 -6.00
CA SER A 96 -2.10 -15.07 -5.87
C SER A 96 -2.13 -13.69 -6.55
N GLY A 97 -1.03 -13.25 -7.18
CA GLY A 97 -0.96 -12.01 -7.96
C GLY A 97 -0.37 -10.81 -7.21
N VAL A 98 0.28 -11.02 -6.06
CA VAL A 98 0.97 -9.92 -5.34
C VAL A 98 2.02 -9.20 -6.21
N LEU A 99 2.59 -9.92 -7.19
CA LEU A 99 3.57 -9.39 -8.14
C LEU A 99 2.95 -8.41 -9.15
N GLU A 100 1.62 -8.37 -9.29
CA GLU A 100 0.94 -7.38 -10.13
C GLU A 100 1.05 -5.96 -9.55
N LEU A 101 1.33 -5.82 -8.24
CA LEU A 101 1.59 -4.52 -7.61
C LEU A 101 3.05 -4.04 -7.79
N TRP A 102 3.87 -4.80 -8.51
CA TRP A 102 5.30 -4.54 -8.63
C TRP A 102 5.58 -3.39 -9.61
N HIS A 103 5.97 -2.23 -9.07
CA HIS A 103 6.07 -1.03 -9.92
C HIS A 103 7.46 -0.82 -10.58
N GLN A 104 8.62 -1.18 -9.98
CA GLN A 104 9.94 -0.75 -10.52
C GLN A 104 11.20 -1.63 -10.28
N GLY A 105 11.09 -2.95 -10.10
CA GLY A 105 12.17 -3.88 -10.51
C GLY A 105 13.57 -3.71 -9.90
N LYS A 106 13.72 -3.51 -8.59
CA LYS A 106 15.03 -3.64 -7.92
C LYS A 106 15.12 -4.90 -7.06
N GLN A 107 16.29 -5.53 -7.11
CA GLN A 107 16.57 -6.81 -6.45
C GLN A 107 16.75 -6.64 -4.92
N PRO A 108 16.22 -7.56 -4.09
CA PRO A 108 16.46 -7.62 -2.64
C PRO A 108 17.97 -7.70 -2.31
N SER A 109 18.37 -7.47 -1.05
CA SER A 109 19.79 -7.51 -0.64
C SER A 109 20.30 -8.86 -0.14
N ASP A 110 19.40 -9.80 0.14
CA ASP A 110 19.62 -11.18 0.55
C ASP A 110 19.04 -12.24 -0.43
N PRO A 111 18.96 -11.99 -1.75
CA PRO A 111 18.41 -12.96 -2.67
C PRO A 111 19.29 -14.20 -2.68
N GLN A 112 18.69 -15.39 -2.71
CA GLN A 112 19.40 -16.55 -3.23
C GLN A 112 19.69 -16.28 -4.71
N LEU A 113 20.91 -15.83 -4.98
CA LEU A 113 21.37 -15.51 -6.31
C LEU A 113 21.74 -16.79 -7.04
N ILE A 114 21.12 -17.01 -8.19
CA ILE A 114 21.48 -18.08 -9.12
C ILE A 114 22.90 -17.86 -9.70
N ALA A 115 23.43 -16.64 -9.58
CA ALA A 115 24.77 -16.22 -9.99
C ALA A 115 25.45 -15.36 -8.88
N PRO A 116 25.94 -15.99 -7.79
CA PRO A 116 26.36 -15.31 -6.56
C PRO A 116 27.68 -14.50 -6.68
N GLN A 117 28.39 -14.58 -7.81
CA GLN A 117 29.66 -13.87 -8.01
C GLN A 117 29.52 -12.49 -8.66
N GLN A 118 28.31 -12.09 -9.08
CA GLN A 118 28.05 -10.72 -9.57
C GLN A 118 27.74 -9.77 -8.39
N LYS A 119 28.58 -8.75 -8.16
CA LYS A 119 28.38 -7.74 -7.10
C LYS A 119 27.52 -6.54 -7.58
N PRO A 120 26.51 -6.08 -6.82
CA PRO A 120 25.82 -4.81 -7.09
C PRO A 120 26.63 -3.59 -6.60
N LYS A 121 26.62 -2.47 -7.34
CA LYS A 121 27.36 -1.22 -7.03
C LYS A 121 26.68 -0.33 -5.97
N VAL A 122 27.51 0.40 -5.21
CA VAL A 122 27.33 1.39 -4.11
C VAL A 122 25.94 2.05 -3.93
N ARG A 123 25.44 2.14 -2.69
CA ARG A 123 24.07 2.60 -2.36
C ARG A 123 23.90 4.14 -2.37
N LYS A 124 22.96 4.59 -3.20
CA LYS A 124 22.20 5.83 -3.07
C LYS A 124 21.10 5.65 -2.00
N SER A 125 20.75 6.73 -1.29
CA SER A 125 19.61 6.93 -0.36
C SER A 125 18.47 5.87 -0.37
N ARG A 126 17.96 5.43 0.81
CA ARG A 126 16.91 4.40 0.97
C ARG A 126 15.50 4.97 1.09
N GLU A 127 14.49 4.24 0.61
CA GLU A 127 13.08 4.59 0.83
C GLU A 127 12.63 4.25 2.26
N VAL A 128 11.73 5.07 2.82
CA VAL A 128 11.14 4.88 4.15
C VAL A 128 9.65 4.75 4.00
N PHE A 129 9.06 3.75 4.64
CA PHE A 129 7.60 3.54 4.68
C PHE A 129 7.10 3.71 6.11
N CYS A 130 6.08 4.55 6.30
CA CYS A 130 5.43 4.83 7.57
C CYS A 130 3.93 4.60 7.43
N TYR A 131 3.39 3.71 8.26
CA TYR A 131 1.98 3.34 8.21
C TYR A 131 1.32 3.58 9.57
N PHE A 132 0.12 4.14 9.53
CA PHE A 132 -0.73 4.32 10.69
C PHE A 132 -1.68 3.12 10.78
N ASP A 133 -1.41 2.21 11.72
CA ASP A 133 -2.25 1.04 11.96
C ASP A 133 -3.53 1.42 12.73
N ASN A 134 -4.48 0.51 12.69
CA ASN A 134 -5.89 0.74 12.90
C ASN A 134 -6.36 0.40 14.32
N ASP A 135 -5.49 0.30 15.32
CA ASP A 135 -5.98 -0.03 16.67
C ASP A 135 -6.84 1.09 17.27
N ILE A 136 -6.66 2.33 16.78
CA ILE A 136 -7.64 3.44 16.93
C ILE A 136 -8.11 3.85 15.51
N LYS A 137 -9.01 3.04 14.94
CA LYS A 137 -9.46 3.05 13.53
C LYS A 137 -9.86 4.41 12.97
N VAL A 138 -10.23 5.40 13.77
CA VAL A 138 -10.85 6.63 13.26
C VAL A 138 -9.82 7.64 12.74
N ARG A 139 -8.62 7.67 13.31
CA ARG A 139 -7.68 8.78 13.07
C ARG A 139 -6.57 8.50 12.06
N ALA A 140 -6.30 7.23 11.74
CA ALA A 140 -5.17 6.84 10.89
C ALA A 140 -5.05 7.64 9.57
N PRO A 141 -6.12 7.92 8.78
CA PRO A 141 -5.99 8.73 7.57
C PRO A 141 -5.64 10.20 7.85
N PHE A 142 -6.17 10.76 8.93
CA PHE A 142 -5.91 12.14 9.32
C PHE A 142 -4.50 12.31 9.88
N ASP A 143 -4.02 11.34 10.65
CA ASP A 143 -2.68 11.36 11.22
C ASP A 143 -1.62 11.19 10.13
N ALA A 144 -1.87 10.28 9.16
CA ALA A 144 -1.05 10.15 7.95
C ALA A 144 -1.02 11.46 7.15
N ARG A 145 -2.17 12.09 6.92
CA ARG A 145 -2.24 13.37 6.20
C ARG A 145 -1.53 14.49 6.95
N SER A 146 -1.70 14.57 8.26
CA SER A 146 -1.04 15.57 9.10
C SER A 146 0.48 15.42 9.08
N LEU A 147 1.00 14.18 9.07
CA LEU A 147 2.43 13.94 8.94
C LEU A 147 2.95 14.30 7.54
N LEU A 148 2.21 13.99 6.47
CA LEU A 148 2.56 14.39 5.09
C LEU A 148 2.68 15.92 4.98
N GLN A 149 1.74 16.67 5.55
CA GLN A 149 1.76 18.14 5.57
C GLN A 149 2.98 18.71 6.30
N ARG A 150 3.29 18.18 7.50
CA ARG A 150 4.46 18.60 8.29
C ARG A 150 5.79 18.36 7.59
N LEU A 151 5.83 17.41 6.67
CA LEU A 151 7.02 17.07 5.89
C LEU A 151 6.98 17.66 4.46
N HIS A 152 5.97 18.45 4.12
CA HIS A 152 5.77 19.04 2.79
C HIS A 152 5.70 17.99 1.66
N LEU A 153 5.13 16.82 1.95
CA LEU A 153 4.99 15.70 1.01
C LEU A 153 3.59 15.62 0.38
N ASP A 154 2.71 16.58 0.68
CA ASP A 154 1.32 16.57 0.26
C ASP A 154 1.01 17.47 -0.95
N THR A 155 2.01 18.20 -1.45
CA THR A 155 1.86 19.19 -2.54
C THR A 155 1.32 18.61 -3.84
N ASN A 156 1.51 17.31 -4.08
CA ASN A 156 1.10 16.62 -5.31
C ASN A 156 -0.09 15.67 -5.08
N LEU A 157 -0.72 15.73 -3.91
CA LEU A 157 -1.85 14.87 -3.57
C LEU A 157 -3.15 15.50 -4.07
N ALA A 158 -3.94 14.72 -4.81
CA ALA A 158 -5.07 15.22 -5.58
C ALA A 158 -6.42 15.19 -4.83
N THR A 159 -6.46 14.61 -3.63
CA THR A 159 -7.64 14.64 -2.75
C THR A 159 -7.26 15.05 -1.34
N ALA A 160 -8.21 15.63 -0.62
CA ALA A 160 -8.10 16.02 0.78
C ALA A 160 -9.17 15.29 1.62
N PRO A 161 -8.85 14.86 2.85
CA PRO A 161 -9.83 14.25 3.76
C PRO A 161 -11.13 15.05 3.87
N GLY A 162 -12.26 14.39 3.64
CA GLY A 162 -13.60 14.96 3.80
C GLY A 162 -14.08 15.86 2.68
N GLU A 163 -13.19 16.27 1.78
CA GLU A 163 -13.53 17.12 0.64
C GLU A 163 -13.90 16.27 -0.59
N PRO A 164 -14.92 16.68 -1.37
CA PRO A 164 -15.17 16.08 -2.67
C PRO A 164 -13.93 16.20 -3.56
N ALA A 165 -13.62 15.14 -4.30
CA ALA A 165 -12.58 15.21 -5.32
C ALA A 165 -12.99 16.20 -6.41
N ALA A 166 -12.05 17.03 -6.88
CA ALA A 166 -12.29 17.94 -7.99
C ALA A 166 -12.66 17.17 -9.27
N GLU A 167 -13.33 17.86 -10.19
CA GLU A 167 -13.75 17.26 -11.47
C GLU A 167 -12.53 16.71 -12.24
N GLY A 168 -12.66 15.50 -12.77
CA GLY A 168 -11.58 14.80 -13.48
C GLY A 168 -10.51 14.14 -12.60
N VAL A 169 -10.52 14.32 -11.27
CA VAL A 169 -9.55 13.68 -10.37
C VAL A 169 -9.81 12.17 -10.22
N LEU A 170 -11.08 11.79 -10.07
CA LEU A 170 -11.53 10.40 -10.04
C LEU A 170 -12.12 10.01 -11.40
N PRO A 171 -11.88 8.79 -11.90
CA PRO A 171 -12.49 8.29 -13.16
C PRO A 171 -13.98 7.98 -12.98
#